data_AF-A0A519JTR8-F1
#
_entry.id   AF-A0A519JTR8-F1
#
_cell.length_a   1.000
_cell.length_b   1.000
_cell.length_c   1.000
_cell.angle_alpha   90.00
_cell.angle_beta   90.00
_cell.angle_gamma   90.00
#
_symmetry.space_group_name_H-M   'P 1'
#
loop_
_entity.id
_entity.type
_entity.pdbx_description
1 polymer ?
#
loop_
_entity_poly.entity_id
_entity_poly.type
_entity_poly.pdbx_seq_one_letter_code
_entity_poly.pdbx_strand_id
1 'polypeptide(L)'
;MKNFLKTGLMLFVFAFAGILFQIACSNSEDSQSPANIQQEGKLIYTKMTSPVSIWTCNYDGTGETQIPVSLPANFVISTSSFSAHPRVSPDGQNVFFCAIDNSTFTQGIYGCNIDGSNPHQVTAFTPTQVEIGNAY
;
A
#
# COMPACT_ATOMS: atom_id res chain seq x y z
N MET A 1 -63.19 -1.74 -19.91
CA MET A 1 -61.88 -2.16 -20.47
C MET A 1 -60.90 -0.99 -20.73
N LYS A 2 -61.36 0.24 -21.08
CA LYS A 2 -60.46 1.39 -21.32
C LYS A 2 -59.63 1.89 -20.12
N ASN A 3 -60.07 1.63 -18.89
CA ASN A 3 -59.37 2.12 -17.68
C ASN A 3 -58.21 1.21 -17.25
N PHE A 4 -58.27 -0.09 -17.58
CA PHE A 4 -57.21 -1.05 -17.28
C PHE A 4 -55.92 -0.75 -18.05
N LEU A 5 -56.04 -0.30 -19.30
CA LEU A 5 -54.90 0.06 -20.14
C LEU A 5 -54.18 1.32 -19.62
N LYS A 6 -54.91 2.27 -19.05
CA LYS A 6 -54.34 3.52 -18.49
C LYS A 6 -53.57 3.27 -17.20
N THR A 7 -54.09 2.42 -16.32
CA THR A 7 -53.41 2.05 -15.07
C THR A 7 -52.15 1.23 -15.34
N GLY A 8 -52.20 0.30 -16.30
CA GLY A 8 -51.00 -0.45 -16.73
C GLY A 8 -49.93 0.45 -17.34
N LEU A 9 -50.33 1.41 -18.17
CA LEU A 9 -49.40 2.38 -18.78
C LEU A 9 -48.76 3.30 -17.72
N MET A 10 -49.52 3.76 -16.71
CA MET A 10 -48.98 4.58 -15.62
C MET A 10 -47.94 3.83 -14.76
N LEU A 11 -48.19 2.56 -14.44
CA LEU A 11 -47.23 1.73 -13.69
C LEU A 11 -45.95 1.50 -14.49
N PHE A 12 -46.06 1.31 -15.81
CA PHE A 12 -44.90 1.12 -16.67
C PHE A 12 -44.03 2.39 -16.76
N VAL A 13 -44.66 3.56 -16.89
CA VAL A 13 -43.95 4.86 -16.91
C VAL A 13 -43.24 5.12 -15.58
N PHE A 14 -43.85 4.78 -14.44
CA PHE A 14 -43.22 4.91 -13.12
C PHE A 14 -42.00 4.00 -12.96
N ALA A 15 -42.10 2.74 -13.39
CA ALA A 15 -40.98 1.80 -13.35
C ALA A 15 -39.81 2.27 -14.24
N PHE A 16 -40.11 2.80 -15.43
CA PHE A 16 -39.10 3.32 -16.35
C PHE A 16 -38.40 4.57 -15.79
N ALA A 17 -39.15 5.47 -15.16
CA ALA A 17 -38.58 6.66 -14.51
C ALA A 17 -37.64 6.29 -13.36
N GLY A 18 -37.96 5.24 -12.58
CA GLY A 18 -37.09 4.73 -11.53
C GLY A 18 -35.76 4.19 -12.05
N ILE A 19 -35.78 3.47 -13.19
CA ILE A 19 -34.57 2.95 -13.83
C ILE A 19 -33.70 4.09 -14.39
N LEU A 20 -34.33 5.09 -15.02
CA LEU A 20 -33.63 6.27 -15.54
C LEU A 20 -33.01 7.12 -14.42
N PHE A 21 -33.66 7.20 -13.26
CA PHE A 21 -33.11 7.89 -12.08
C PHE A 21 -31.86 7.18 -11.54
N GLN A 22 -31.86 5.84 -11.50
CA GLN A 22 -30.67 5.07 -11.09
C GLN A 22 -29.49 5.28 -12.05
N ILE A 23 -29.74 5.36 -13.36
CA ILE A 23 -28.70 5.63 -14.38
C ILE A 23 -28.17 7.06 -14.27
N ALA A 24 -29.03 8.02 -13.93
CA ALA A 24 -28.60 9.40 -13.68
C ALA A 24 -27.76 9.52 -12.39
N CYS A 25 -28.06 8.73 -11.36
CA CYS A 25 -27.28 8.67 -10.13
C CYS A 25 -25.97 7.87 -10.24
N SER A 26 -25.78 7.06 -11.29
CA SER A 26 -24.53 6.31 -11.49
C SER A 26 -23.41 7.11 -12.14
N ASN A 27 -23.68 8.34 -12.58
CA ASN A 27 -22.73 9.18 -13.32
C ASN A 27 -22.29 10.42 -12.53
N SER A 28 -22.17 10.32 -11.22
CA SER A 28 -21.60 11.40 -10.40
C SER A 28 -20.07 11.24 -10.27
N GLU A 29 -19.39 12.19 -10.89
CA GLU A 29 -18.10 12.79 -10.48
C GLU A 29 -16.81 12.13 -10.96
N ASP A 30 -16.36 12.56 -12.15
CA ASP A 30 -14.94 12.81 -12.45
C ASP A 30 -14.42 13.93 -11.54
N SER A 31 -14.29 13.62 -10.25
CA SER A 31 -13.37 14.35 -9.39
C SER A 31 -11.99 13.77 -9.69
N GLN A 32 -11.06 14.61 -10.16
CA GLN A 32 -9.64 14.25 -10.34
C GLN A 32 -9.15 13.53 -9.07
N SER A 33 -9.14 12.21 -9.11
CA SER A 33 -8.60 11.40 -8.03
C SER A 33 -7.10 11.65 -8.04
N PRO A 34 -6.46 11.90 -6.88
CA PRO A 34 -5.00 11.86 -6.83
C PRO A 34 -4.59 10.50 -7.39
N ALA A 35 -3.67 10.53 -8.37
CA ALA A 35 -3.23 9.41 -9.20
C ALA A 35 -3.51 8.07 -8.55
N ASN A 36 -4.49 7.30 -9.09
CA ASN A 36 -5.00 6.03 -8.59
C ASN A 36 -3.96 5.25 -7.76
N ILE A 37 -3.84 5.58 -6.46
CA ILE A 37 -2.95 4.91 -5.52
C ILE A 37 -3.69 3.62 -5.24
N GLN A 38 -3.49 2.62 -6.09
CA GLN A 38 -4.10 1.31 -5.90
C GLN A 38 -3.35 0.64 -4.74
N GLN A 39 -3.63 1.08 -3.53
CA GLN A 39 -3.09 0.45 -2.34
C GLN A 39 -3.67 -0.96 -2.29
N GLU A 40 -2.82 -1.96 -2.51
CA GLU A 40 -3.20 -3.35 -2.82
C GLU A 40 -3.94 -4.09 -1.68
N GLY A 41 -4.42 -3.39 -0.64
CA GLY A 41 -5.04 -4.02 0.51
C GLY A 41 -4.03 -4.81 1.35
N LYS A 42 -2.77 -4.40 1.37
CA LYS A 42 -1.67 -5.09 2.05
C LYS A 42 -1.04 -4.26 3.16
N LEU A 43 -0.68 -4.92 4.25
CA LEU A 43 0.20 -4.42 5.30
C LEU A 43 1.66 -4.73 4.96
N ILE A 44 2.57 -3.88 5.42
CA ILE A 44 4.00 -4.16 5.53
C ILE A 44 4.42 -4.07 6.99
N TYR A 45 5.23 -5.00 7.47
CA TYR A 45 5.68 -5.04 8.86
C TYR A 45 7.02 -5.78 9.00
N THR A 46 7.62 -5.68 10.18
CA THR A 46 8.84 -6.39 10.55
C THR A 46 8.53 -7.52 11.50
N LYS A 47 9.13 -8.70 11.29
CA LYS A 47 9.23 -9.75 12.32
C LYS A 47 10.56 -9.58 13.04
N MET A 48 10.50 -9.46 14.37
CA MET A 48 11.65 -9.33 15.27
C MET A 48 12.34 -10.69 15.51
N THR A 49 12.74 -11.33 14.40
CA THR A 49 13.58 -12.54 14.40
C THR A 49 15.06 -12.16 14.47
N SER A 50 15.96 -13.14 14.54
CA SER A 50 17.40 -12.94 14.39
C SER A 50 17.88 -13.66 13.13
N PRO A 51 18.15 -12.96 12.00
CA PRO A 51 18.05 -11.51 11.82
C PRO A 51 16.59 -11.01 11.68
N VAL A 52 16.37 -9.70 11.84
CA VAL A 52 15.08 -9.05 11.59
C VAL A 52 14.71 -9.23 10.11
N SER A 53 13.41 -9.40 9.83
CA SER A 53 12.90 -9.62 8.47
C SER A 53 11.68 -8.76 8.16
N ILE A 54 11.48 -8.40 6.89
CA ILE A 54 10.33 -7.60 6.40
C ILE A 54 9.32 -8.53 5.73
N TRP A 55 8.05 -8.29 6.01
CA TRP A 55 6.93 -9.13 5.60
C TRP A 55 5.76 -8.29 5.11
N THR A 56 4.92 -8.89 4.27
CA THR A 56 3.63 -8.34 3.88
C THR A 56 2.53 -9.37 4.08
N CYS A 57 1.31 -8.90 4.33
CA CYS A 57 0.10 -9.72 4.33
C CYS A 57 -1.08 -8.88 3.85
N ASN A 58 -2.19 -9.52 3.50
CA ASN A 58 -3.46 -8.86 3.21
C ASN A 58 -4.03 -8.24 4.50
N TYR A 59 -4.94 -7.26 4.39
CA TYR A 59 -5.60 -6.63 5.53
C TYR A 59 -6.43 -7.58 6.41
N ASP A 60 -6.86 -8.72 5.87
CA ASP A 60 -7.52 -9.78 6.63
C ASP A 60 -6.52 -10.73 7.35
N GLY A 61 -5.22 -10.46 7.22
CA GLY A 61 -4.13 -11.25 7.81
C GLY A 61 -3.69 -12.44 6.97
N THR A 62 -4.31 -12.71 5.82
CA THR A 62 -3.94 -13.82 4.93
C THR A 62 -2.77 -13.45 3.99
N GLY A 63 -2.26 -14.42 3.24
CA GLY A 63 -1.24 -14.15 2.20
C GLY A 63 0.09 -13.63 2.75
N GLU A 64 0.45 -14.04 3.97
CA GLU A 64 1.74 -13.66 4.57
C GLU A 64 2.91 -14.13 3.70
N THR A 65 3.76 -13.18 3.29
CA THR A 65 4.96 -13.44 2.50
C THR A 65 6.13 -12.60 3.00
N GLN A 66 7.32 -13.17 2.99
CA GLN A 66 8.55 -12.47 3.32
C GLN A 66 9.04 -11.68 2.10
N ILE A 67 9.57 -10.48 2.31
CA ILE A 67 10.35 -9.76 1.31
C ILE A 67 11.82 -10.20 1.47
N PRO A 68 12.40 -10.94 0.50
CA PRO A 68 13.72 -11.57 0.65
C PRO A 68 14.86 -10.58 0.34
N VAL A 69 15.00 -9.55 1.18
CA VAL A 69 16.04 -8.54 1.02
C VAL A 69 17.42 -9.15 1.28
N SER A 70 18.31 -9.07 0.29
CA SER A 70 19.70 -9.52 0.39
C SER A 70 20.66 -8.36 0.60
N LEU A 71 21.02 -8.09 1.85
CA LEU A 71 21.96 -7.02 2.18
C LEU A 71 23.44 -7.48 2.06
N PRO A 72 24.39 -6.56 1.87
CA PRO A 72 25.82 -6.88 1.92
C PRO A 72 26.21 -7.52 3.26
N ALA A 73 27.36 -8.20 3.28
CA ALA A 73 27.89 -8.79 4.51
C ALA A 73 28.00 -7.73 5.63
N ASN A 74 27.72 -8.13 6.87
CA ASN A 74 27.68 -7.30 8.09
C ASN A 74 26.51 -6.31 8.18
N PHE A 75 25.72 -6.12 7.12
CA PHE A 75 24.50 -5.32 7.20
C PHE A 75 23.32 -6.14 7.72
N VAL A 76 22.55 -5.54 8.61
CA VAL A 76 21.27 -6.08 9.09
C VAL A 76 20.19 -5.02 9.02
N ILE A 77 18.94 -5.45 8.83
CA ILE A 77 17.79 -4.58 8.95
C ILE A 77 17.75 -4.06 10.39
N SER A 78 17.70 -2.73 10.53
CA SER A 78 17.72 -2.06 11.83
C SER A 78 16.34 -1.56 12.20
N THR A 79 15.87 -1.95 13.38
CA THR A 79 14.66 -1.42 14.03
C THR A 79 15.03 -0.63 15.29
N SER A 80 16.28 -0.17 15.41
CA SER A 80 16.79 0.51 16.62
C SER A 80 16.07 1.82 16.92
N SER A 81 15.38 2.38 15.92
CA SER A 81 14.41 3.47 16.06
C SER A 81 13.02 2.84 15.95
N PHE A 82 12.17 3.03 16.96
CA PHE A 82 10.75 2.65 16.89
C PHE A 82 10.03 3.31 15.70
N SER A 83 10.63 4.31 15.04
CA SER A 83 10.09 4.98 13.86
C SER A 83 10.69 4.50 12.53
N ALA A 84 11.63 3.55 12.56
CA ALA A 84 12.32 3.00 11.39
C ALA A 84 11.59 1.79 10.76
N HIS A 85 10.25 1.84 10.72
CA HIS A 85 9.45 0.80 10.09
C HIS A 85 9.53 0.87 8.56
N PRO A 86 9.50 -0.29 7.88
CA PRO A 86 9.52 -0.33 6.42
C PRO A 86 8.32 0.41 5.85
N ARG A 87 8.51 1.08 4.72
CA ARG A 87 7.48 1.82 3.98
C ARG A 87 7.47 1.37 2.52
N VAL A 88 6.27 1.30 1.93
CA VAL A 88 6.10 1.02 0.50
C VAL A 88 5.91 2.34 -0.24
N SER A 89 6.44 2.44 -1.45
CA SER A 89 6.18 3.58 -2.33
C SER A 89 4.70 3.66 -2.74
N PRO A 90 4.17 4.84 -3.10
CA PRO A 90 2.79 5.01 -3.55
C PRO A 90 2.37 4.11 -4.72
N ASP A 91 3.32 3.82 -5.60
CA ASP A 91 3.13 2.93 -6.75
C ASP A 91 3.21 1.43 -6.41
N GLY A 92 3.48 1.08 -5.14
CA GLY A 92 3.59 -0.31 -4.69
C GLY A 92 4.88 -1.03 -5.09
N GLN A 93 5.79 -0.39 -5.83
CA GLN A 93 6.92 -1.08 -6.47
C GLN A 93 8.17 -1.17 -5.61
N ASN A 94 8.34 -0.27 -4.63
CA ASN A 94 9.57 -0.14 -3.84
C ASN A 94 9.28 -0.22 -2.35
N VAL A 95 10.26 -0.74 -1.60
CA VAL A 95 10.26 -0.82 -0.15
C VAL A 95 11.47 -0.08 0.39
N PHE A 96 11.24 0.82 1.33
CA PHE A 96 12.26 1.58 2.03
C PHE A 96 12.34 1.16 3.49
N PHE A 97 13.54 0.93 4.00
CA PHE A 97 13.79 0.45 5.37
C PHE A 97 15.16 0.91 5.86
N CYS A 98 15.41 0.84 7.17
CA CYS A 98 16.72 1.13 7.73
C CYS A 98 17.59 -0.12 7.78
N ALA A 99 18.87 0.03 7.44
CA ALA A 99 19.89 -0.99 7.71
C ALA A 99 21.10 -0.39 8.43
N ILE A 100 21.79 -1.21 9.20
CA ILE A 100 23.00 -0.87 9.92
C ILE A 100 24.12 -1.82 9.54
N ASP A 101 25.31 -1.28 9.32
CA ASP A 101 26.55 -2.05 9.27
C ASP A 101 27.02 -2.34 10.71
N ASN A 102 26.98 -3.60 11.13
CA ASN A 102 27.41 -3.98 12.48
C ASN A 102 28.92 -3.84 12.73
N SER A 103 29.73 -3.66 11.69
CA SER A 103 31.17 -3.48 11.83
C SER A 103 31.57 -2.01 12.08
N THR A 104 30.89 -1.08 11.42
CA THR A 104 31.18 0.36 11.50
C THR A 104 30.13 1.14 12.31
N PHE A 105 29.01 0.51 12.65
CA PHE A 105 27.82 1.12 13.27
C PHE A 105 27.25 2.29 12.45
N THR A 106 27.50 2.30 11.14
CA THR A 106 26.90 3.28 10.22
C THR A 106 25.51 2.83 9.81
N GLN A 107 24.57 3.78 9.71
CA GLN A 107 23.19 3.52 9.35
C GLN A 107 22.84 4.17 8.01
N GLY A 108 21.76 3.69 7.40
CA GLY A 108 21.23 4.31 6.19
C GLY A 108 19.80 3.88 5.93
N ILE A 109 19.12 4.65 5.08
CA ILE A 109 17.91 4.20 4.42
C ILE A 109 18.34 3.41 3.20
N TYR A 110 17.79 2.22 3.09
CA TYR A 110 17.94 1.30 1.98
C TYR A 110 16.61 1.17 1.26
N GLY A 111 16.69 0.94 -0.04
CA GLY A 111 15.57 0.68 -0.93
C GLY A 111 15.76 -0.65 -1.64
N CYS A 112 14.66 -1.34 -1.91
CA CYS A 112 14.62 -2.49 -2.83
C CYS A 112 13.28 -2.51 -3.55
N ASN A 113 13.17 -3.31 -4.61
CA ASN A 113 11.88 -3.62 -5.23
C ASN A 113 10.99 -4.40 -4.23
N ILE A 114 9.68 -4.41 -4.44
CA ILE A 114 8.69 -5.10 -3.58
C ILE A 114 8.90 -6.61 -3.51
N ASP A 115 9.55 -7.19 -4.51
CA ASP A 115 9.98 -8.60 -4.55
C ASP A 115 11.31 -8.86 -3.82
N GLY A 116 11.93 -7.83 -3.23
CA GLY A 116 13.20 -7.88 -2.52
C GLY A 116 14.45 -7.72 -3.40
N SER A 117 14.29 -7.62 -4.72
CA SER A 117 15.39 -7.44 -5.66
C SER A 117 15.93 -6.00 -5.66
N ASN A 118 17.12 -5.81 -6.24
CA ASN A 118 17.79 -4.50 -6.35
C ASN A 118 17.96 -3.72 -5.02
N PRO A 119 18.48 -4.35 -3.94
CA PRO A 119 18.76 -3.63 -2.70
C PRO A 119 19.90 -2.63 -2.91
N HIS A 120 19.65 -1.37 -2.56
CA HIS A 120 20.61 -0.28 -2.69
C HIS A 120 20.46 0.73 -1.55
N GLN A 121 21.53 1.45 -1.26
CA GLN A 121 21.49 2.55 -0.30
C GLN A 121 20.86 3.78 -0.96
N VAL A 122 19.87 4.37 -0.29
CA VAL A 122 19.21 5.62 -0.72
C VAL A 122 19.92 6.82 -0.10
N THR A 123 20.21 6.73 1.20
CA THR A 123 20.97 7.76 1.93
C THR A 123 21.70 7.18 3.13
N ALA A 124 22.84 7.79 3.48
CA ALA A 124 23.67 7.42 4.62
C ALA A 124 23.49 8.43 5.76
N PHE A 125 23.52 7.96 7.00
CA PHE A 125 23.55 8.82 8.17
C PHE A 125 24.30 8.19 9.34
N THR A 126 24.92 9.04 10.14
CA THR A 126 25.45 8.67 11.45
C THR A 126 24.29 8.36 12.40
N PRO A 127 24.45 7.47 13.40
CA PRO A 127 23.34 7.01 14.24
C PRO A 127 22.72 8.15 15.06
N THR A 128 21.70 8.74 14.49
CA THR A 128 20.72 9.63 15.11
C THR A 128 19.35 8.97 14.98
N GLN A 129 18.38 9.36 15.80
CA GLN A 129 17.01 8.86 15.64
C GLN A 129 16.47 9.30 14.26
N VAL A 130 16.13 8.33 13.40
CA VAL A 130 15.56 8.57 12.08
C VAL A 130 14.14 7.99 12.01
N GLU A 131 13.24 8.77 11.42
CA GLU A 131 11.89 8.37 11.05
C GLU A 131 11.78 8.31 9.53
N ILE A 132 11.33 7.17 9.00
CA ILE A 132 11.02 7.06 7.57
C ILE A 132 9.63 7.65 7.37
N GLY A 133 9.54 8.79 6.68
CA GLY A 133 8.27 9.39 6.27
C GLY A 133 7.58 8.58 5.17
N ASN A 134 6.49 9.11 4.63
CA ASN A 134 5.87 8.52 3.45
C ASN A 134 6.73 8.79 2.21
N ALA A 135 6.80 7.82 1.31
CA ALA A 135 7.18 8.09 -0.07
C ALA A 135 5.99 8.77 -0.76
N TYR A 136 6.24 9.76 -1.61
CA TYR A 136 5.24 10.55 -2.34
C TYR A 136 5.30 10.29 -3.85
#